data_AF-A0A972EWI3-F1
#
_entry.id   AF-A0A972EWI3-F1
#
_cell.length_a   1.000
_cell.length_b   1.000
_cell.length_c   1.000
_cell.angle_alpha   90.00
_cell.angle_beta   90.00
_cell.angle_gamma   90.00
#
_symmetry.space_group_name_H-M   'P 1'
#
loop_
_entity.id
_entity.type
_entity.pdbx_description
1 polymer ?
#
loop_
_entity_poly.entity_id
_entity_poly.type
_entity_poly.pdbx_seq_one_letter_code
_entity_poly.pdbx_strand_id
1 'polypeptide(L)'
;MDTLWGYQYCTLLIKARGCLRMRLQYLFPYDTVILGLLQVYHGIGMDSFFINQPCIMVKDRIVTTGETYFLFSYDGNQLSTSSIVKLIDTFYYNNQVYLLLADLLTDEVLLRNHALNKGENKCQWKLFDVDTLRDILFAKDGLKYPERNIHNNDDLLELDYE
;
A
#
# COMPACT_ATOMS: atom_id res chain seq x y z
N MET A 1 -5.34 -10.28 24.35
CA MET A 1 -3.99 -10.07 24.92
C MET A 1 -2.91 -10.73 24.04
N ASP A 2 -3.23 -11.08 22.79
CA ASP A 2 -2.40 -11.97 21.94
C ASP A 2 -1.57 -11.23 20.88
N THR A 3 -1.79 -9.92 20.70
CA THR A 3 -1.08 -9.10 19.70
C THR A 3 0.37 -8.79 20.09
N LEU A 4 0.68 -8.74 21.39
CA LEU A 4 2.04 -8.50 21.89
C LEU A 4 2.97 -9.70 21.68
N TRP A 5 2.44 -10.92 21.76
CA TRP A 5 3.20 -12.14 21.52
C TRP A 5 3.63 -12.27 20.06
N GLY A 6 2.75 -11.92 19.10
CA GLY A 6 3.09 -11.92 17.68
C GLY A 6 4.20 -10.90 17.32
N TYR A 7 4.14 -9.70 17.89
CA TYR A 7 5.16 -8.66 17.70
C TYR A 7 6.52 -9.10 18.21
N GLN A 8 6.59 -9.62 19.44
CA GLN A 8 7.86 -9.98 20.07
C GLN A 8 8.53 -11.16 19.34
N TYR A 9 7.74 -12.13 18.85
CA TYR A 9 8.25 -13.23 18.03
C TYR A 9 8.73 -12.78 16.65
N CYS A 10 8.01 -11.88 15.96
CA CYS A 10 8.45 -11.33 14.67
C CYS A 10 9.79 -10.59 14.78
N THR A 11 9.94 -9.71 15.77
CA THR A 11 11.18 -8.97 15.99
C THR A 11 12.34 -9.89 16.38
N LEU A 12 12.09 -10.91 17.21
CA LEU A 12 13.07 -11.95 17.55
C LEU A 12 13.47 -12.80 16.34
N LEU A 13 12.53 -13.12 15.45
CA LEU A 13 12.79 -13.93 14.25
C LEU A 13 13.61 -13.17 13.19
N ILE A 14 13.38 -11.87 13.00
CA ILE A 14 14.19 -11.02 12.12
C ILE A 14 15.63 -10.97 12.61
N LYS A 15 15.84 -10.85 13.93
CA LYS A 15 17.18 -10.75 14.55
C LYS A 15 17.94 -12.08 14.61
N ALA A 16 17.23 -13.21 14.65
CA ALA A 16 17.83 -14.55 14.73
C ALA A 16 18.14 -15.19 13.37
N ARG A 17 17.64 -14.66 12.25
CA ARG A 17 17.63 -15.35 10.94
C ARG A 17 18.50 -14.70 9.85
N GLY A 18 19.75 -14.40 10.16
CA GLY A 18 20.76 -14.14 9.13
C GLY A 18 21.10 -15.33 8.21
N CYS A 19 20.37 -16.45 8.24
CA CYS A 19 20.81 -17.70 7.60
C CYS A 19 19.74 -18.60 6.92
N LEU A 20 18.43 -18.36 7.02
CA LEU A 20 17.43 -19.17 6.29
C LEU A 20 16.27 -18.28 5.82
N ARG A 21 16.10 -18.18 4.50
CA ARG A 21 15.04 -17.44 3.79
C ARG A 21 13.67 -18.14 3.93
N MET A 22 13.23 -18.36 5.16
CA MET A 22 11.94 -18.98 5.45
C MET A 22 10.89 -17.87 5.62
N ARG A 23 9.97 -17.79 4.67
CA ARG A 23 8.84 -16.85 4.73
C ARG A 23 8.00 -17.07 6.00
N LEU A 24 7.41 -16.00 6.51
CA LEU A 24 6.67 -15.98 7.76
C LEU A 24 5.37 -16.79 7.70
N GLN A 25 4.74 -16.86 6.52
CA GLN A 25 3.53 -17.65 6.28
C GLN A 25 3.70 -19.16 6.52
N TYR A 26 4.92 -19.72 6.52
CA TYR A 26 5.19 -21.12 6.83
C TYR A 26 5.08 -21.40 8.34
N LEU A 27 5.19 -20.36 9.18
CA LEU A 27 4.93 -20.45 10.61
C LEU A 27 3.43 -20.36 10.93
N PHE A 28 2.64 -19.82 10.01
CA PHE A 28 1.20 -19.63 10.14
C PHE A 28 0.48 -20.34 8.97
N PRO A 29 0.41 -21.69 9.01
CA PRO A 29 -0.21 -22.45 7.94
C PRO A 29 -1.68 -22.06 7.78
N TYR A 30 -2.11 -21.94 6.53
CA TYR A 30 -3.48 -21.65 6.15
C TYR A 30 -3.88 -22.52 4.96
N ASP A 31 -5.18 -22.66 4.74
CA ASP A 31 -5.69 -23.37 3.57
C ASP A 31 -5.54 -22.47 2.33
N THR A 32 -4.45 -22.68 1.61
CA THR A 32 -4.12 -21.96 0.37
C THR A 32 -5.13 -22.21 -0.75
N VAL A 33 -5.76 -23.39 -0.76
CA VAL A 33 -6.73 -23.77 -1.78
C VAL A 33 -8.03 -23.01 -1.57
N ILE A 34 -8.55 -22.99 -0.34
CA ILE A 34 -9.78 -22.27 -0.01
C ILE A 34 -9.61 -20.77 -0.24
N LEU A 35 -8.55 -20.15 0.29
CA LEU A 35 -8.35 -18.70 0.12
C LEU A 35 -8.02 -18.30 -1.31
N GLY A 36 -7.34 -19.17 -2.07
CA GLY A 36 -7.07 -18.98 -3.49
C GLY A 36 -8.35 -19.03 -4.32
N LEU A 37 -9.22 -20.03 -4.09
CA LEU A 37 -10.51 -20.17 -4.78
C LEU A 37 -11.48 -19.04 -4.47
N LEU A 38 -11.50 -18.56 -3.22
CA LEU A 38 -12.28 -17.39 -2.81
C LEU A 38 -11.66 -16.07 -3.29
N GLN A 39 -10.50 -16.13 -3.97
CA GLN A 39 -9.73 -14.97 -4.42
C GLN A 39 -9.50 -13.97 -3.29
N VAL A 40 -9.16 -14.44 -2.09
CA VAL A 40 -8.96 -13.56 -0.92
C VAL A 40 -7.48 -13.26 -0.72
N TYR A 41 -6.66 -14.31 -0.70
CA TYR A 41 -5.23 -14.23 -0.46
C TYR A 41 -4.55 -15.50 -0.96
N HIS A 42 -3.45 -15.35 -1.71
CA HIS A 42 -2.58 -16.48 -2.04
C HIS A 42 -1.16 -15.99 -2.41
N GLY A 43 -0.17 -16.87 -2.22
CA GLY A 43 1.18 -16.62 -2.70
C GLY A 43 1.30 -16.82 -4.21
N ILE A 44 2.10 -15.98 -4.88
CA ILE A 44 2.49 -16.10 -6.28
C ILE A 44 4.00 -16.24 -6.32
N GLY A 45 4.49 -17.39 -6.81
CA GLY A 45 5.93 -17.66 -6.86
C GLY A 45 6.57 -17.61 -5.47
N MET A 46 7.83 -17.15 -5.41
CA MET A 46 8.65 -17.16 -4.19
C MET A 46 8.56 -15.91 -3.31
N ASP A 47 8.12 -14.77 -3.83
CA ASP A 47 8.24 -13.50 -3.12
C ASP A 47 7.02 -12.60 -3.30
N SER A 48 6.02 -13.03 -4.07
CA SER A 48 4.84 -12.22 -4.38
C SER A 48 3.58 -12.80 -3.75
N PHE A 49 2.60 -11.94 -3.50
CA PHE A 49 1.36 -12.27 -2.83
C PHE A 49 0.21 -11.48 -3.43
N PHE A 50 -0.84 -12.19 -3.84
CA PHE A 50 -2.10 -11.58 -4.19
C PHE A 50 -2.92 -11.32 -2.93
N ILE A 51 -3.41 -10.09 -2.77
CA ILE A 51 -4.21 -9.67 -1.62
C ILE A 51 -5.44 -8.92 -2.14
N ASN A 52 -6.61 -9.56 -2.11
CA ASN A 52 -7.82 -8.98 -2.65
C ASN A 52 -8.49 -8.01 -1.65
N GLN A 53 -7.86 -6.86 -1.43
CA GLN A 53 -8.35 -5.85 -0.49
C GLN A 53 -8.32 -4.45 -1.12
N PRO A 54 -9.33 -3.61 -0.88
CA PRO A 54 -9.39 -2.27 -1.46
C PRO A 54 -8.32 -1.34 -0.88
N CYS A 55 -7.70 -1.70 0.24
CA CYS A 55 -6.61 -0.96 0.85
C CYS A 55 -5.25 -1.22 0.15
N ILE A 56 -5.17 -2.26 -0.69
CA ILE A 56 -4.00 -2.62 -1.47
C ILE A 56 -4.20 -2.05 -2.89
N MET A 57 -3.76 -0.81 -3.08
CA MET A 57 -3.85 -0.06 -4.32
C MET A 57 -2.55 -0.25 -5.13
N VAL A 58 -2.23 -1.51 -5.40
CA VAL A 58 -1.07 -1.88 -6.20
C VAL A 58 -1.53 -2.59 -7.47
N LYS A 59 -0.69 -2.57 -8.51
CA LYS A 59 -0.95 -3.23 -9.77
C LYS A 59 -1.33 -4.70 -9.55
N ASP A 60 -2.45 -5.10 -10.16
CA ASP A 60 -3.03 -6.45 -10.08
C ASP A 60 -3.30 -6.96 -8.64
N ARG A 61 -3.24 -6.07 -7.64
CA ARG A 61 -3.31 -6.40 -6.19
C ARG A 61 -2.22 -7.37 -5.74
N ILE A 62 -1.08 -7.35 -6.42
CA ILE A 62 0.08 -8.19 -6.12
C ILE A 62 1.15 -7.36 -5.42
N VAL A 63 1.50 -7.74 -4.21
CA VAL A 63 2.64 -7.17 -3.48
C VAL A 63 3.83 -8.13 -3.52
N THR A 64 5.05 -7.60 -3.54
CA THR A 64 6.29 -8.37 -3.68
C THR A 64 7.28 -7.98 -2.58
N THR A 65 7.80 -8.98 -1.87
CA THR A 65 8.84 -8.79 -0.86
C THR A 65 10.07 -8.15 -1.49
N GLY A 66 10.63 -7.16 -0.79
CA GLY A 66 11.79 -6.40 -1.24
C GLY A 66 11.45 -5.15 -2.05
N GLU A 67 10.22 -5.03 -2.54
CA GLU A 67 9.78 -3.85 -3.28
C GLU A 67 9.39 -2.69 -2.36
N THR A 68 9.45 -1.48 -2.92
CA THR A 68 9.13 -0.23 -2.22
C THR A 68 7.72 0.24 -2.55
N TYR A 69 7.03 0.73 -1.53
CA TYR A 69 5.64 1.16 -1.58
C TYR A 69 5.45 2.47 -0.82
N PHE A 70 4.34 3.15 -1.09
CA PHE A 70 3.86 4.28 -0.29
C PHE A 70 2.74 3.80 0.63
N LEU A 71 2.93 3.98 1.93
CA LEU A 71 1.94 3.69 2.96
C LEU A 71 1.30 5.00 3.45
N PHE A 72 0.00 5.14 3.23
CA PHE A 72 -0.80 6.23 3.79
C PHE A 72 -1.64 5.70 4.94
N SER A 73 -1.52 6.28 6.13
CA SER A 73 -2.34 5.93 7.30
C SER A 73 -3.37 7.02 7.57
N TYR A 74 -4.56 6.63 8.00
CA TYR A 74 -5.70 7.49 8.21
C TYR A 74 -6.18 7.42 9.66
N ASP A 75 -6.50 8.57 10.23
CA ASP A 75 -7.28 8.68 11.47
C ASP A 75 -8.72 9.09 11.09
N GLY A 76 -9.64 8.13 11.21
CA GLY A 76 -10.96 8.24 10.61
C GLY A 76 -10.89 8.41 9.09
N ASN A 77 -11.29 9.59 8.60
CA ASN A 77 -11.26 9.93 7.17
C ASN A 77 -10.12 10.91 6.81
N GLN A 78 -9.29 11.32 7.76
CA GLN A 78 -8.20 12.26 7.53
C GLN A 78 -6.89 11.52 7.38
N LEU A 79 -6.07 11.97 6.42
CA LEU A 79 -4.71 11.45 6.27
C LEU A 79 -3.89 11.87 7.49
N SER A 80 -3.36 10.90 8.23
CA SER A 80 -2.56 11.12 9.42
C SER A 80 -1.07 11.10 9.08
N THR A 81 -0.60 10.06 8.39
CA THR A 81 0.82 9.90 8.05
C THR A 81 1.02 9.32 6.65
N SER A 82 2.17 9.63 6.05
CA SER A 82 2.64 9.04 4.79
C SER A 82 4.09 8.59 4.93
N SER A 83 4.37 7.33 4.61
CA SER A 83 5.70 6.74 4.70
C SER A 83 6.08 6.04 3.40
N ILE A 84 7.36 6.07 3.06
CA ILE A 84 7.95 5.21 2.03
C ILE A 84 8.44 3.97 2.74
N VAL A 85 7.91 2.80 2.36
CA VAL A 85 8.14 1.55 3.07
C VAL A 85 8.62 0.47 2.12
N LYS A 86 9.44 -0.45 2.61
CA LYS A 86 9.83 -1.67 1.91
C LYS A 86 9.07 -2.86 2.49
N LEU A 87 8.50 -3.70 1.63
CA LEU A 87 7.83 -4.91 2.09
C LEU A 87 8.86 -5.96 2.52
N ILE A 88 8.79 -6.39 3.78
CA ILE A 88 9.63 -7.48 4.30
C ILE A 88 8.93 -8.80 4.04
N ASP A 89 7.67 -8.94 4.45
CA ASP A 89 6.90 -10.18 4.25
C ASP A 89 5.39 -9.91 4.40
N THR A 90 4.59 -10.88 3.98
CA THR A 90 3.13 -10.90 4.18
C THR A 90 2.66 -12.28 4.58
N PHE A 91 1.73 -12.35 5.52
CA PHE A 91 1.14 -13.61 5.97
C PHE A 91 -0.34 -13.47 6.33
N TYR A 92 -1.06 -14.58 6.21
CA TYR A 92 -2.46 -14.69 6.62
C TYR A 92 -2.53 -15.38 7.99
N TYR A 93 -3.30 -14.82 8.91
CA TYR A 93 -3.58 -15.43 10.20
C TYR A 93 -4.90 -14.92 10.76
N ASN A 94 -5.71 -15.79 11.36
CA ASN A 94 -6.99 -15.44 12.00
C ASN A 94 -7.89 -14.52 11.16
N ASN A 95 -8.03 -14.84 9.87
CA ASN A 95 -8.86 -14.08 8.94
C ASN A 95 -8.43 -12.62 8.70
N GLN A 96 -7.14 -12.37 8.88
CA GLN A 96 -6.50 -11.10 8.61
C GLN A 96 -5.27 -11.33 7.75
N VAL A 97 -4.99 -10.38 6.88
CA VAL A 97 -3.69 -10.27 6.22
C VAL A 97 -2.82 -9.33 7.03
N TYR A 98 -1.57 -9.73 7.25
CA TYR A 98 -0.55 -8.95 7.92
C TYR A 98 0.55 -8.61 6.93
N LEU A 99 0.94 -7.34 6.88
CA LEU A 99 2.09 -6.84 6.14
C LEU A 99 3.15 -6.39 7.13
N LEU A 100 4.34 -6.94 6.98
CA LEU A 100 5.53 -6.55 7.70
C LEU A 100 6.35 -5.61 6.82
N LEU A 101 6.51 -4.36 7.26
CA LEU A 101 7.06 -3.27 6.47
C LEU A 101 8.27 -2.67 7.20
N ALA A 102 9.28 -2.23 6.46
CA ALA A 102 10.34 -1.36 6.98
C ALA A 102 10.09 0.06 6.49
N ASP A 103 9.95 1.02 7.40
CA ASP A 103 9.94 2.45 7.06
C ASP A 103 11.36 2.87 6.66
N LEU A 104 11.52 3.38 5.43
CA LEU A 104 12.83 3.71 4.87
C LEU A 104 13.41 5.02 5.42
N LEU A 105 12.60 5.85 6.07
CA LEU A 105 13.04 7.12 6.65
C LEU A 105 13.47 6.95 8.10
N THR A 106 12.73 6.17 8.86
CA THR A 106 12.97 5.99 10.31
C THR A 106 13.71 4.69 10.65
N ASP A 107 13.84 3.77 9.69
CA ASP A 107 14.33 2.39 9.89
C ASP A 107 13.47 1.58 10.87
N GLU A 108 12.24 2.03 11.16
CA GLU A 108 11.31 1.33 12.02
C GLU A 108 10.59 0.19 11.29
N VAL A 109 10.37 -0.92 11.99
CA VAL A 109 9.57 -2.03 11.49
C VAL A 109 8.11 -1.81 11.88
N LEU A 110 7.24 -1.75 10.88
CA LEU A 110 5.80 -1.55 11.02
C LEU A 110 5.07 -2.86 10.70
N LEU A 111 4.17 -3.29 11.59
CA LEU A 111 3.17 -4.31 11.27
C LEU A 111 1.84 -3.64 10.98
N ARG A 112 1.25 -3.94 9.82
CA ARG A 112 -0.09 -3.50 9.43
C ARG A 112 -0.96 -4.71 9.15
N ASN A 113 -2.21 -4.65 9.56
CA ASN A 113 -3.15 -5.74 9.35
C ASN A 113 -4.49 -5.23 8.82
N HIS A 114 -5.19 -6.11 8.13
CA HIS A 114 -6.55 -5.85 7.66
C HIS A 114 -7.38 -7.13 7.70
N ALA A 115 -8.62 -7.02 8.18
CA ALA A 115 -9.55 -8.15 8.24
C ALA A 115 -10.17 -8.39 6.86
N LEU A 116 -10.27 -9.66 6.45
CA LEU A 116 -10.70 -10.00 5.09
C LEU A 116 -12.22 -10.19 4.95
N ASN A 117 -12.94 -10.51 6.04
CA ASN A 117 -14.39 -10.84 5.99
C ASN A 117 -15.31 -9.82 6.68
N LYS A 118 -14.85 -8.63 7.03
CA LYS A 118 -15.74 -7.61 7.60
C LYS A 118 -16.21 -6.71 6.47
N GLY A 119 -17.53 -6.48 6.36
CA GLY A 119 -18.12 -5.47 5.47
C GLY A 119 -17.72 -4.02 5.79
N GLU A 120 -16.65 -3.83 6.55
CA GLU A 120 -16.02 -2.55 6.86
C GLU A 120 -15.08 -2.19 5.71
N ASN A 121 -15.62 -1.55 4.68
CA ASN A 121 -14.85 -1.01 3.56
C ASN A 121 -13.95 0.19 3.95
N LYS A 122 -13.74 0.45 5.24
CA LYS A 122 -12.95 1.59 5.73
C LYS A 122 -11.51 1.17 5.95
N CYS A 123 -10.65 1.60 5.04
CA CYS A 123 -9.21 1.44 5.13
C CYS A 123 -8.61 2.41 6.15
N GLN A 124 -8.07 1.89 7.27
CA GLN A 124 -7.23 2.68 8.19
C GLN A 124 -5.86 3.00 7.58
N TRP A 125 -5.47 2.26 6.53
CA TRP A 125 -4.25 2.51 5.78
C TRP A 125 -4.46 2.10 4.33
N LYS A 126 -3.71 2.69 3.40
CA LYS A 126 -3.66 2.28 2.00
C LYS A 126 -2.22 2.15 1.56
N LEU A 127 -1.94 1.10 0.80
CA LEU A 127 -0.62 0.83 0.23
C LEU A 127 -0.68 1.04 -1.28
N PHE A 128 0.25 1.82 -1.82
CA PHE A 128 0.39 2.06 -3.26
C PHE A 128 1.76 1.65 -3.74
N ASP A 129 1.84 1.06 -4.92
CA ASP A 129 3.11 0.99 -5.64
C ASP A 129 3.42 2.34 -6.29
N VAL A 130 4.67 2.52 -6.67
CA VAL A 130 5.18 3.79 -7.22
C VAL A 130 4.45 4.18 -8.51
N ASP A 131 4.18 3.22 -9.38
CA ASP A 131 3.59 3.46 -10.69
C ASP A 131 2.09 3.80 -10.56
N THR A 132 1.35 3.04 -9.75
CA THR A 132 -0.06 3.31 -9.47
C THR A 132 -0.25 4.69 -8.85
N LEU A 133 0.58 5.09 -7.89
CA LEU A 133 0.49 6.42 -7.30
C LEU A 133 0.78 7.52 -8.33
N ARG A 134 1.82 7.32 -9.15
CA ARG A 134 2.20 8.24 -10.22
C ARG A 134 1.06 8.43 -11.22
N ASP A 135 0.44 7.35 -11.68
CA ASP A 135 -0.66 7.39 -12.63
C ASP A 135 -1.87 8.15 -12.08
N ILE A 136 -2.20 7.95 -10.80
CA ILE A 136 -3.28 8.68 -10.12
C ILE A 136 -2.98 10.18 -10.05
N LEU A 137 -1.74 10.55 -9.73
CA LEU A 137 -1.33 11.96 -9.63
C LEU A 137 -1.39 12.64 -11.01
N PHE A 138 -0.88 11.99 -12.06
CA PHE A 138 -0.94 12.55 -13.41
C PHE A 138 -2.35 12.64 -13.99
N ALA A 139 -3.21 11.65 -13.72
CA ALA A 139 -4.62 11.73 -14.11
C ALA A 139 -5.33 12.91 -13.43
N LYS A 140 -4.95 13.25 -12.20
CA LYS A 140 -5.51 14.39 -11.46
C LYS A 140 -5.05 15.74 -12.03
N ASP A 141 -3.80 15.84 -12.49
CA ASP A 141 -3.28 17.06 -13.09
C ASP A 141 -3.87 17.30 -14.49
N GLY A 142 -4.14 16.24 -15.26
CA GLY A 142 -4.84 16.32 -16.55
C GLY A 142 -6.30 16.80 -16.46
N LEU A 143 -6.92 16.77 -15.29
CA LEU A 143 -8.30 17.25 -15.05
C LEU A 143 -8.37 18.75 -14.66
N LYS A 144 -7.24 19.45 -14.53
CA LYS A 144 -7.18 20.90 -14.25
C LYS A 144 -6.96 21.75 -15.51
N TYR A 145 -7.95 21.82 -16.40
CA TYR A 145 -8.11 22.97 -17.30
C TYR A 145 -9.59 23.14 -17.69
N PRO A 146 -10.35 24.05 -17.05
CA PRO A 146 -11.31 24.85 -17.81
C PRO A 146 -10.51 25.93 -18.52
N GLU A 147 -10.49 25.88 -19.85
CA GLU A 147 -9.99 26.97 -20.70
C GLU A 147 -10.64 28.28 -20.23
N ARG A 148 -9.81 29.23 -19.78
CA ARG A 148 -10.27 30.62 -19.72
C ARG A 148 -10.42 31.07 -21.16
N ASN A 149 -11.66 31.13 -21.64
CA ASN A 149 -12.02 31.95 -22.78
C ASN A 149 -11.61 33.39 -22.46
N ILE A 150 -10.41 33.78 -22.87
CA ILE A 150 -10.05 35.19 -22.99
C ILE A 150 -10.82 35.67 -24.21
N HIS A 151 -11.94 36.33 -23.95
CA HIS A 151 -12.55 37.22 -24.93
C HIS A 151 -11.50 38.26 -25.30
N ASN A 152 -10.87 38.12 -26.47
CA ASN A 152 -10.15 39.22 -27.10
C ASN A 152 -11.20 40.27 -27.49
N ASN A 153 -11.45 41.20 -26.58
CA ASN A 153 -11.96 42.51 -26.95
C ASN A 153 -10.73 43.31 -27.38
N ASP A 154 -10.51 43.38 -28.69
CA ASP A 154 -9.56 44.29 -29.30
C ASP A 154 -10.02 45.72 -28.99
N ASP A 155 -9.35 46.39 -28.06
CA ASP A 155 -9.38 47.85 -28.00
C ASP A 155 -8.07 48.40 -27.44
N LEU A 156 -7.26 48.86 -28.40
CA LEU A 156 -6.39 50.04 -28.37
C LEU A 156 -5.26 50.12 -27.34
N LEU A 157 -4.03 50.14 -27.86
CA LEU A 157 -3.10 51.27 -27.69
C LEU A 157 -2.07 51.27 -28.84
N GLU A 158 -2.40 51.93 -29.96
CA GLU A 158 -1.39 52.56 -30.81
C GLU A 158 -1.14 53.98 -30.28
N LEU A 159 0.14 54.29 -30.03
CA LEU A 159 0.64 55.63 -29.74
C LEU A 159 1.14 56.21 -31.06
N ASP A 160 0.55 57.35 -31.45
CA ASP A 160 0.83 58.09 -32.67
C ASP A 160 2.30 58.49 -32.82
N TYR A 161 2.82 58.37 -34.06
CA TYR A 161 3.97 59.13 -34.55
C TYR A 161 3.58 59.84 -35.86
N GLU A 162 3.88 61.14 -35.87
CA GLU A 162 3.62 62.24 -36.85
C GLU A 162 2.23 62.91 -36.86
#